data_AF-A0A6I9WBM7-F1
#
_entry.id   AF-A0A6I9WBM7-F1
#
_cell.length_a   1.000
_cell.length_b   1.000
_cell.length_c   1.000
_cell.angle_alpha   90.00
_cell.angle_beta   90.00
_cell.angle_gamma   90.00
#
_symmetry.space_group_name_H-M   'P 1'
#
loop_
_entity.id
_entity.type
_entity.pdbx_description
1 polymer ?
#
loop_
_entity_poly.entity_id
_entity_poly.type
_entity_poly.pdbx_seq_one_letter_code
_entity_poly.pdbx_strand_id
1 'polypeptide(L)'
;MNNLSGQFRKTTWDPILIISQIIAVQTILYLCLGLWIWIVASLLGAFTLWWLVQRTKLCMDFACTAHWIHLICCWVYNGTYPTSFSWWCLNLVSLSIMCVCGEFLCMRTELQAIPLSMNSQKTAL
;
A
#
# COMPACT_ATOMS: atom_id res chain seq x y z
N MET A 1 2.97 6.33 -61.55
CA MET A 1 2.46 5.21 -60.72
C MET A 1 3.51 4.96 -59.65
N ASN A 2 3.30 5.54 -58.46
CA ASN A 2 4.34 5.70 -57.45
C ASN A 2 4.39 4.41 -56.63
N ASN A 3 5.44 3.62 -56.83
CA ASN A 3 5.64 2.34 -56.16
C ASN A 3 6.05 2.63 -54.70
N LEU A 4 5.05 2.76 -53.81
CA LEU A 4 5.23 2.76 -52.37
C LEU A 4 5.55 1.34 -51.92
N SER A 5 6.74 0.87 -52.26
CA SER A 5 7.28 -0.36 -51.70
C SER A 5 7.47 -0.13 -50.20
N GLY A 6 6.51 -0.62 -49.41
CA GLY A 6 6.64 -0.73 -47.97
C GLY A 6 7.83 -1.63 -47.68
N GLN A 7 8.97 -1.00 -47.43
CA GLN A 7 10.21 -1.67 -47.07
C GLN A 7 10.01 -2.32 -45.69
N PHE A 8 9.48 -3.55 -45.68
CA PHE A 8 9.50 -4.41 -44.50
C PHE A 8 10.97 -4.57 -44.12
N ARG A 9 11.40 -3.79 -43.11
CA ARG A 9 12.73 -3.93 -42.53
C ARG A 9 12.84 -5.39 -42.13
N LYS A 10 13.78 -6.12 -42.75
CA LYS A 10 14.20 -7.41 -42.20
C LYS A 10 14.50 -7.15 -40.73
N THR A 11 13.70 -7.71 -39.84
CA THR A 11 13.99 -7.69 -38.41
C THR A 11 15.26 -8.51 -38.27
N THR A 12 16.42 -7.85 -38.27
CA THR A 12 17.64 -8.44 -37.74
C THR A 12 17.25 -8.93 -36.34
N TRP A 13 17.33 -10.24 -36.13
CA TRP A 13 17.03 -10.83 -34.83
C TRP A 13 18.05 -10.25 -33.85
N ASP A 14 17.67 -9.19 -33.12
CA ASP A 14 18.44 -8.59 -32.04
C ASP A 14 17.89 -9.11 -30.72
N PRO A 15 18.29 -10.33 -30.29
CA PRO A 15 17.72 -11.01 -29.12
C PRO A 15 17.91 -10.19 -27.84
N ILE A 16 18.94 -9.35 -27.79
CA ILE A 16 19.26 -8.51 -26.63
C ILE A 16 18.15 -7.48 -26.37
N LEU A 17 17.61 -6.85 -27.42
CA LEU A 17 16.53 -5.88 -27.29
C LEU A 17 15.19 -6.54 -26.94
N ILE A 18 14.93 -7.74 -27.46
CA ILE A 18 13.71 -8.49 -27.14
C ILE A 18 13.75 -8.99 -25.68
N ILE A 19 14.89 -9.51 -25.23
CA ILE A 19 15.07 -9.99 -23.85
C ILE A 19 14.99 -8.81 -22.87
N SER A 20 15.61 -7.66 -23.17
CA SER A 20 15.55 -6.49 -22.28
C SER A 20 14.12 -5.94 -22.17
N GLN A 21 13.35 -5.94 -23.25
CA GLN A 21 11.93 -5.54 -23.21
C GLN A 21 11.06 -6.50 -22.40
N ILE A 22 11.26 -7.82 -22.52
CA ILE A 22 10.52 -8.80 -21.72
C ILE A 22 10.84 -8.61 -20.23
N ILE A 23 12.12 -8.46 -19.88
CA ILE A 23 12.53 -8.22 -18.49
C ILE A 23 11.97 -6.89 -17.98
N ALA A 24 11.96 -5.83 -18.80
CA ALA A 24 11.39 -4.55 -18.43
C ALA A 24 9.87 -4.66 -18.17
N VAL A 25 9.12 -5.33 -19.04
CA VAL A 25 7.67 -5.52 -18.85
C VAL A 25 7.38 -6.37 -17.62
N GLN A 26 8.14 -7.45 -17.38
CA GLN A 26 7.95 -8.28 -16.20
C GLN A 26 8.26 -7.55 -14.90
N THR A 27 9.38 -6.82 -14.85
CA THR A 27 9.75 -6.03 -13.67
C THR A 27 8.73 -4.92 -13.40
N ILE A 28 8.26 -4.23 -14.44
CA ILE A 28 7.19 -3.22 -14.30
C ILE A 28 5.90 -3.87 -13.78
N LEU A 29 5.46 -4.98 -14.37
CA LEU A 29 4.22 -5.66 -13.95
C LEU A 29 4.29 -6.12 -12.48
N TYR A 30 5.37 -6.79 -12.08
CA TYR A 30 5.53 -7.28 -10.71
C TYR A 30 5.65 -6.14 -9.70
N LEU A 31 6.34 -5.04 -10.05
CA LEU A 31 6.42 -3.86 -9.18
C LEU A 31 5.07 -3.16 -9.06
N CYS A 32 4.36 -2.95 -10.17
CA CYS A 32 3.02 -2.34 -10.14
C CYS A 32 2.04 -3.17 -9.33
N LEU A 33 2.04 -4.50 -9.50
CA LEU A 33 1.14 -5.41 -8.78
C LEU A 33 1.50 -5.49 -7.30
N GLY A 34 2.79 -5.51 -6.95
CA GLY A 34 3.27 -5.43 -5.58
C GLY A 34 2.86 -4.14 -4.89
N LEU A 35 3.08 -2.98 -5.54
CA LEU A 35 2.64 -1.68 -5.03
C LEU A 35 1.13 -1.62 -4.85
N TRP A 36 0.37 -2.15 -5.80
CA TRP A 36 -1.09 -2.13 -5.74
C TRP A 36 -1.63 -2.94 -4.56
N ILE A 37 -1.13 -4.16 -4.36
CA ILE A 37 -1.48 -5.00 -3.19
C ILE A 37 -1.12 -4.28 -1.90
N TRP A 38 0.06 -3.65 -1.85
CA TRP A 38 0.56 -2.97 -0.66
C TRP A 38 -0.29 -1.74 -0.28
N ILE A 39 -0.74 -0.97 -1.29
CA ILE A 39 -1.68 0.15 -1.09
C ILE A 39 -3.02 -0.36 -0.58
N VAL A 40 -3.59 -1.39 -1.22
CA VAL A 40 -4.88 -1.96 -0.82
C VAL A 40 -4.81 -2.53 0.60
N ALA A 41 -3.73 -3.24 0.95
CA ALA A 41 -3.51 -3.76 2.29
C ALA A 41 -3.42 -2.64 3.34
N SER A 42 -2.69 -1.55 3.04
CA SER A 42 -2.56 -0.41 3.94
C SER A 42 -3.90 0.31 4.15
N LEU A 43 -4.71 0.45 3.09
CA LEU A 43 -6.04 1.06 3.16
C LEU A 43 -7.04 0.18 3.92
N LEU A 44 -7.08 -1.12 3.65
CA LEU A 44 -7.94 -2.07 4.37
C LEU A 44 -7.56 -2.13 5.85
N GLY A 45 -6.25 -2.11 6.16
CA GLY A 45 -5.73 -2.01 7.53
C GLY A 45 -6.21 -0.73 8.22
N ALA A 46 -6.05 0.43 7.59
CA ALA A 46 -6.54 1.70 8.13
C ALA A 46 -8.07 1.70 8.35
N PHE A 47 -8.85 1.14 7.42
CA PHE A 47 -10.31 1.04 7.54
C PHE A 47 -10.75 0.07 8.64
N THR A 48 -10.10 -1.09 8.77
CA THR A 48 -10.41 -2.05 9.84
C THR A 48 -10.06 -1.48 11.20
N LEU A 49 -8.93 -0.76 11.33
CA LEU A 49 -8.56 -0.04 12.54
C LEU A 49 -9.58 1.04 12.90
N TRP A 50 -10.03 1.83 11.91
CA TRP A 50 -11.06 2.84 12.12
C TRP A 50 -12.39 2.24 12.58
N TRP A 51 -12.78 1.09 12.04
CA TRP A 51 -14.00 0.38 12.45
C TRP A 51 -13.90 -0.24 13.84
N LEU A 52 -12.72 -0.77 14.22
CA LEU A 52 -12.51 -1.47 15.49
C LEU A 52 -12.21 -0.54 16.67
N VAL A 53 -11.56 0.60 16.47
CA VAL A 53 -10.95 1.38 17.56
C VAL A 53 -11.28 2.88 17.49
N GLN A 54 -11.98 3.40 18.50
CA GLN A 54 -12.23 4.84 18.69
C GLN A 54 -11.07 5.59 19.39
N ARG A 55 -10.06 4.90 19.93
CA ARG A 55 -8.97 5.48 20.73
C ARG A 55 -7.59 5.30 20.07
N THR A 56 -6.91 6.40 19.75
CA THR A 56 -5.59 6.47 19.09
C THR A 56 -4.49 5.61 19.71
N LYS A 57 -4.50 5.44 21.03
CA LYS A 57 -3.47 4.71 21.80
C LYS A 57 -3.35 3.23 21.41
N LEU A 58 -4.43 2.59 20.93
CA LEU A 58 -4.44 1.17 20.56
C LEU A 58 -4.05 0.89 19.10
N CYS A 59 -4.04 1.93 18.25
CA CYS A 59 -3.80 1.79 16.82
C CYS A 59 -2.40 1.23 16.52
N MET A 60 -1.38 1.71 17.24
CA MET A 60 0.01 1.26 17.07
C MET A 60 0.21 -0.21 17.48
N ASP A 61 -0.42 -0.65 18.57
CA ASP A 61 -0.34 -2.04 19.04
C ASP A 61 -1.01 -3.01 18.04
N PHE A 62 -2.15 -2.60 17.47
CA PHE A 62 -2.87 -3.39 16.48
C PHE A 62 -2.14 -3.44 15.12
N ALA A 63 -1.48 -2.35 14.75
CA ALA A 63 -0.65 -2.27 13.55
C ALA A 63 0.58 -3.18 13.61
N CYS A 64 1.27 -3.16 14.76
CA CYS A 64 2.40 -4.04 15.04
C CYS A 64 1.98 -5.52 15.04
N THR A 65 0.87 -5.86 15.70
CA THR A 65 0.39 -7.25 15.76
C THR A 65 -0.04 -7.77 14.39
N ALA A 66 -0.68 -6.96 13.54
CA ALA A 66 -1.01 -7.35 12.17
C ALA A 66 0.24 -7.66 11.33
N HIS A 67 1.28 -6.82 11.42
CA HIS A 67 2.56 -7.06 10.72
C HIS A 67 3.31 -8.27 11.29
N TRP A 68 3.21 -8.49 12.60
CA TRP A 68 3.79 -9.68 13.23
C TRP A 68 3.11 -10.97 12.75
N ILE A 69 1.78 -10.96 12.65
CA ILE A 69 1.01 -12.09 12.09
C ILE A 69 1.39 -12.29 10.61
N HIS A 70 1.53 -11.22 9.83
CA HIS A 70 1.96 -11.31 8.44
C HIS A 70 3.35 -11.96 8.32
N LEU A 71 4.28 -11.58 9.19
CA LEU A 71 5.61 -12.17 9.28
C LEU A 71 5.56 -13.68 9.59
N ILE A 72 4.73 -14.09 10.55
CA ILE A 72 4.54 -15.52 10.87
C ILE A 72 3.93 -16.27 9.68
N CYS A 73 2.89 -15.72 9.04
CA CYS A 73 2.28 -16.31 7.85
C CYS A 73 3.29 -16.45 6.70
N CYS A 74 4.09 -15.42 6.43
CA CYS A 74 5.13 -15.47 5.39
C CYS A 74 6.20 -16.51 5.69
N TRP A 75 6.58 -16.67 6.96
CA TRP A 75 7.52 -17.68 7.40
C TRP A 75 6.96 -19.10 7.20
N VAL A 76 5.71 -19.35 7.61
CA VAL A 76 5.05 -20.65 7.41
C VAL A 76 4.89 -20.98 5.93
N TYR A 77 4.57 -19.98 5.10
CA TYR A 77 4.34 -20.19 3.67
C TYR A 77 5.62 -20.47 2.87
N ASN A 78 6.73 -19.79 3.19
CA ASN A 78 8.00 -19.98 2.49
C ASN A 78 8.91 -21.05 3.12
N GLY A 79 8.58 -21.54 4.32
CA GLY A 79 9.40 -22.49 5.09
C GLY A 79 10.80 -21.97 5.48
N THR A 80 11.11 -20.73 5.08
CA THR A 80 12.41 -20.06 5.24
C THR A 80 12.15 -18.69 5.83
N TYR A 81 13.03 -18.27 6.74
CA TYR A 81 12.92 -16.98 7.41
C TYR A 81 13.24 -15.85 6.40
N PRO A 82 12.38 -14.82 6.25
CA PRO A 82 12.63 -13.74 5.30
C PRO A 82 13.82 -12.88 5.78
N THR A 83 15.00 -13.11 5.21
CA THR A 83 16.24 -12.34 5.48
C THR A 83 16.43 -11.14 4.54
N SER A 84 15.60 -11.02 3.51
CA SER A 84 15.73 -9.98 2.48
C SER A 84 15.51 -8.58 3.03
N PHE A 85 16.52 -7.72 2.96
CA PHE A 85 16.45 -6.33 3.47
C PHE A 85 15.29 -5.52 2.87
N SER A 86 15.03 -5.64 1.56
CA SER A 86 13.89 -4.96 0.92
C SER A 86 12.53 -5.36 1.49
N TRP A 87 12.38 -6.60 1.98
CA TRP A 87 11.13 -7.06 2.59
C TRP A 87 10.89 -6.38 3.94
N TRP A 88 11.94 -6.22 4.74
CA TRP A 88 11.90 -5.48 6.01
C TRP A 88 11.61 -4.00 5.78
N CYS A 89 12.24 -3.37 4.79
CA CYS A 89 11.94 -1.98 4.44
C CYS A 89 10.47 -1.80 4.03
N LEU A 90 9.94 -2.66 3.16
CA LEU A 90 8.54 -2.59 2.73
C LEU A 90 7.56 -2.79 3.90
N ASN A 91 7.83 -3.71 4.82
CA ASN A 91 6.97 -3.88 6.00
C ASN A 91 7.07 -2.68 6.95
N LEU A 92 8.26 -2.10 7.14
CA LEU A 92 8.46 -0.94 8.01
C LEU A 92 7.75 0.31 7.46
N VAL A 93 7.84 0.55 6.14
CA VAL A 93 7.14 1.69 5.52
C VAL A 93 5.62 1.46 5.56
N SER A 94 5.13 0.22 5.43
CA SER A 94 3.69 -0.08 5.49
C SER A 94 3.14 0.16 6.88
N LEU A 95 3.86 -0.33 7.90
CA LEU A 95 3.57 -0.09 9.30
C LEU A 95 3.50 1.41 9.60
N SER A 96 4.46 2.17 9.08
CA SER A 96 4.54 3.63 9.28
C SER A 96 3.34 4.36 8.64
N ILE A 97 3.01 4.04 7.38
CA ILE A 97 1.86 4.64 6.67
C ILE A 97 0.56 4.27 7.38
N MET A 98 0.38 3.01 7.74
CA MET A 98 -0.82 2.54 8.43
C MET A 98 -0.99 3.21 9.80
N CYS A 99 0.10 3.44 10.54
CA CYS A 99 0.09 4.15 11.81
C CYS A 99 -0.32 5.63 11.63
N VAL A 100 0.32 6.35 10.71
CA VAL A 100 0.02 7.78 10.45
C VAL A 100 -1.42 7.96 9.94
N CYS A 101 -1.85 7.12 9.00
CA CYS A 101 -3.22 7.16 8.48
C CYS A 101 -4.25 6.80 9.57
N GLY A 102 -3.98 5.79 10.40
CA GLY A 102 -4.86 5.37 11.48
C GLY A 102 -5.01 6.43 12.57
N GLU A 103 -3.90 7.04 13.00
CA GLU A 103 -3.92 8.16 13.96
C GLU A 103 -4.68 9.37 13.41
N PHE A 104 -4.46 9.72 12.14
CA PHE A 104 -5.15 10.86 11.50
C PHE A 104 -6.68 10.65 11.44
N LEU A 105 -7.14 9.46 11.05
CA LEU A 105 -8.55 9.11 10.99
C LEU A 105 -9.20 9.04 12.39
N CYS A 106 -8.50 8.46 13.37
CA CYS A 106 -8.97 8.45 14.77
C CYS A 106 -9.10 9.87 15.33
N MET A 107 -8.11 10.74 15.12
CA MET A 107 -8.15 12.13 15.58
C MET A 107 -9.32 12.91 14.96
N ARG A 108 -9.57 12.71 13.66
CA ARG A 108 -10.75 13.28 12.98
C ARG A 108 -12.07 12.79 13.59
N THR A 109 -12.14 11.53 13.99
CA THR A 109 -13.35 10.91 14.55
C THR A 109 -13.62 11.41 15.96
N GLU A 110 -12.61 11.51 16.82
CA GLU A 110 -12.77 12.06 18.18
C GLU A 110 -13.16 13.54 18.17
N LEU A 111 -12.67 14.33 17.19
CA LEU A 111 -13.06 15.73 17.02
C LEU A 111 -14.53 15.92 16.60
N GLN A 112 -15.15 14.94 15.92
CA GLN A 112 -16.55 15.00 15.51
C GLN A 112 -17.52 14.63 16.65
N ALA A 113 -17.04 13.92 17.68
CA ALA A 113 -17.84 13.51 18.83
C ALA A 113 -18.06 14.63 19.87
N ILE A 114 -17.41 15.79 19.70
CA ILE A 114 -17.70 17.00 20.49
C ILE A 114 -18.67 17.86 19.67
N PRO A 115 -20.01 17.72 19.81
CA PRO A 115 -20.90 18.76 19.35
C PRO A 115 -20.65 19.96 20.25
N LEU A 116 -19.86 20.93 19.76
CA LEU A 116 -19.89 22.26 20.34
C LEU A 116 -21.35 22.71 20.28
N SER A 117 -21.96 22.79 21.45
CA SER A 117 -23.25 23.40 21.68
C SER A 117 -23.24 24.82 21.09
N MET A 118 -23.55 24.95 19.80
CA MET A 118 -24.06 26.18 19.21
C MET A 118 -25.42 26.57 19.82
N ASN A 119 -25.92 25.78 20.79
CA ASN A 119 -27.10 26.10 21.57
C ASN A 119 -26.80 27.10 22.70
N SER A 120 -25.54 27.30 23.11
CA SER A 120 -25.23 28.35 24.11
C SER A 120 -25.32 29.76 23.55
N GLN A 121 -25.45 29.93 22.23
CA GLN A 121 -25.63 31.25 21.60
C GLN A 121 -27.10 31.59 21.30
N LYS A 122 -28.02 30.63 21.43
CA LYS A 122 -29.47 30.88 21.32
C LYS A 122 -30.14 31.19 22.68
N THR A 123 -29.42 31.08 23.79
CA THR A 123 -29.93 31.36 25.15
C THR A 123 -29.47 32.73 25.68
N ALA A 124 -28.76 33.52 24.87
CA ALA A 124 -28.28 34.86 25.23
C ALA A 124 -28.98 36.00 24.46
N LEU A 125 -30.13 35.71 23.84
CA LEU A 125 -30.98 36.68 23.14
C LEU A 125 -32.36 36.71 23.80
#